data_AF-A0A6N7JR05-F1
#
_entry.id   AF-A0A6N7JR05-F1
#
_cell.length_a   1.000
_cell.length_b   1.000
_cell.length_c   1.000
_cell.angle_alpha   90.00
_cell.angle_beta   90.00
_cell.angle_gamma   90.00
#
_symmetry.space_group_name_H-M   'P 1'
#
loop_
_entity.id
_entity.type
_entity.pdbx_description
1 polymer ?
#
loop_
_entity_poly.entity_id
_entity_poly.type
_entity_poly.pdbx_seq_one_letter_code
_entity_poly.pdbx_strand_id
1 'polypeptide(L)'
;MRLWAIADLHLAAAENRAALASLPDHGDDWLILAGDVAERPDHLDDAFSLLAQRFARLIWVPGNHELWTLPGPDGPLRGQAKYQAMLDVARRHGVLTPEDPYPVWTGPDGPVLIVPLFLLYDYSFRPATVAAADVLAWAWEHRLRSADEVRLSPAPYDSRAAWCAARVATTAERLTAERPAGMPTILVNHFPLRADLVTLRRIPRFSPWCGTVLTQDWHQQFGAVVCVHGHLHVPATHWRDGVRFEEVSLGYPKQWQPHGRGPEQALRLIWPPPVTEMATALV
;
A
#
# COMPACT_ATOMS: atom_id res chain seq x y z
N MET A 1 -16.98 -14.80 -5.64
CA MET A 1 -15.86 -13.89 -5.93
C MET A 1 -15.90 -12.71 -4.98
N ARG A 2 -14.81 -12.56 -4.23
CA ARG A 2 -14.53 -11.47 -3.30
C ARG A 2 -13.20 -10.84 -3.67
N LEU A 3 -13.01 -9.61 -3.25
CA LEU A 3 -11.77 -8.86 -3.34
C LEU A 3 -11.24 -8.69 -1.92
N TRP A 4 -10.13 -9.35 -1.64
CA TRP A 4 -9.42 -9.28 -0.38
C TRP A 4 -8.24 -8.31 -0.47
N ALA A 5 -7.77 -7.84 0.68
CA ALA A 5 -6.52 -7.08 0.76
C ALA A 5 -5.70 -7.46 1.99
N ILE A 6 -4.38 -7.36 1.83
CA ILE A 6 -3.38 -7.47 2.89
C ILE A 6 -2.15 -6.63 2.52
N ALA A 7 -1.44 -6.11 3.51
CA ALA A 7 -0.19 -5.38 3.34
C ALA A 7 0.85 -5.85 4.36
N ASP A 8 2.08 -5.37 4.22
CA ASP A 8 3.11 -5.49 5.25
C ASP A 8 3.39 -6.97 5.60
N LEU A 9 3.54 -7.81 4.57
CA LEU A 9 3.88 -9.24 4.75
C LEU A 9 5.33 -9.43 5.22
N HIS A 10 6.22 -8.47 4.96
CA HIS A 10 7.61 -8.45 5.45
C HIS A 10 8.33 -9.79 5.32
N LEU A 11 8.34 -10.34 4.10
CA LEU A 11 8.78 -11.71 3.83
C LEU A 11 10.29 -11.91 3.95
N ALA A 12 11.10 -10.93 4.37
CA ALA A 12 12.42 -11.20 4.92
C ALA A 12 12.35 -12.02 6.22
N ALA A 13 11.28 -11.90 7.00
CA ALA A 13 11.05 -12.71 8.19
C ALA A 13 10.61 -14.14 7.81
N ALA A 14 11.36 -15.14 8.28
CA ALA A 14 11.10 -16.54 7.94
C ALA A 14 9.73 -17.01 8.48
N GLU A 15 9.33 -16.50 9.64
CA GLU A 15 8.05 -16.79 10.27
C GLU A 15 6.88 -16.26 9.45
N ASN A 16 7.02 -15.07 8.85
CA ASN A 16 5.99 -14.52 7.95
C ASN A 16 5.90 -15.36 6.66
N ARG A 17 7.02 -15.80 6.08
CA ARG A 17 7.02 -16.73 4.93
C ARG A 17 6.33 -18.05 5.26
N ALA A 18 6.67 -18.65 6.40
CA ALA A 18 6.06 -19.90 6.85
C ALA A 18 4.56 -19.74 7.09
N ALA A 19 4.13 -18.62 7.69
CA ALA A 19 2.72 -18.34 7.88
C ALA A 19 1.99 -18.14 6.54
N LEU A 20 2.58 -17.40 5.59
CA LEU A 20 1.99 -17.18 4.26
C LEU A 20 1.80 -18.49 3.49
N ALA A 21 2.76 -19.43 3.58
CA ALA A 21 2.67 -20.75 2.95
C ALA A 21 1.45 -21.58 3.41
N SER A 22 0.92 -21.28 4.61
CA SER A 22 -0.27 -21.93 5.17
C SER A 22 -1.59 -21.35 4.70
N LEU A 23 -1.58 -20.26 3.90
CA LEU A 23 -2.78 -19.62 3.40
C LEU A 23 -3.57 -20.61 2.51
N PRO A 24 -4.86 -20.84 2.78
CA PRO A 24 -5.68 -21.76 2.01
C PRO A 24 -5.91 -21.23 0.59
N ASP A 25 -6.46 -22.09 -0.26
CA ASP A 25 -6.96 -21.70 -1.57
C ASP A 25 -8.26 -20.90 -1.43
N HIS A 26 -8.30 -19.71 -2.02
CA HIS A 26 -9.44 -18.80 -2.08
C HIS A 26 -10.14 -18.83 -3.45
N GLY A 27 -9.71 -19.70 -4.37
CA GLY A 27 -10.37 -19.97 -5.64
C GLY A 27 -10.47 -18.72 -6.53
N ASP A 28 -11.70 -18.38 -6.92
CA ASP A 28 -11.99 -17.28 -7.87
C ASP A 28 -11.79 -15.87 -7.26
N ASP A 29 -11.44 -15.77 -5.98
CA ASP A 29 -11.26 -14.49 -5.31
C ASP A 29 -10.00 -13.75 -5.77
N TRP A 30 -10.02 -12.42 -5.64
CA TRP A 30 -8.91 -11.53 -5.99
C TRP A 30 -8.20 -11.07 -4.71
N LEU A 31 -6.90 -10.80 -4.80
CA LEU A 31 -6.10 -10.29 -3.69
C LEU A 31 -5.36 -9.01 -4.07
N ILE A 32 -5.52 -7.98 -3.24
CA ILE A 32 -4.70 -6.78 -3.21
C ILE A 32 -3.55 -6.97 -2.21
N LEU A 33 -2.33 -6.72 -2.68
CA LEU A 33 -1.10 -6.65 -1.90
C LEU A 33 -0.69 -5.17 -1.78
N ALA A 34 -1.08 -4.54 -0.67
CA ALA A 34 -0.95 -3.09 -0.46
C ALA A 34 0.44 -2.64 0.07
N GLY A 35 1.50 -3.14 -0.56
CA GLY A 35 2.90 -2.81 -0.27
C GLY A 35 3.53 -3.59 0.88
N ASP A 36 4.85 -3.50 0.96
CA ASP A 36 5.70 -4.14 1.97
C ASP A 36 5.51 -5.67 2.04
N VAL A 37 5.38 -6.31 0.88
CA VAL A 37 5.48 -7.74 0.68
C VAL A 37 6.90 -8.23 0.95
N ALA A 38 7.90 -7.65 0.27
CA ALA A 38 9.30 -8.09 0.39
C ALA A 38 10.31 -7.06 -0.11
N GLU A 39 11.49 -7.00 0.51
CA GLU A 39 12.56 -6.09 0.08
C GLU A 39 13.32 -6.57 -1.17
N ARG A 40 13.36 -7.89 -1.39
CA ARG A 40 14.17 -8.50 -2.45
C ARG A 40 13.28 -9.08 -3.56
N PRO A 41 13.73 -9.03 -4.83
CA PRO A 41 12.95 -9.56 -5.95
C PRO A 41 12.70 -11.07 -5.87
N ASP A 42 13.62 -11.84 -5.28
CA ASP A 42 13.50 -13.29 -5.10
C ASP A 42 12.35 -13.65 -4.14
N HIS A 43 12.28 -13.02 -2.97
CA HIS A 43 11.17 -13.21 -2.05
C HIS A 43 9.82 -12.72 -2.63
N LEU A 44 9.84 -11.67 -3.46
CA LEU A 44 8.64 -11.19 -4.13
C LEU A 44 8.16 -12.20 -5.20
N ASP A 45 9.09 -12.81 -5.94
CA ASP A 45 8.82 -13.86 -6.92
C ASP A 45 8.20 -15.10 -6.25
N ASP A 46 8.80 -15.56 -5.15
CA ASP A 46 8.25 -16.66 -4.33
C ASP A 46 6.83 -16.36 -3.83
N ALA A 47 6.58 -15.12 -3.37
CA ALA A 47 5.29 -14.69 -2.88
C ALA A 47 4.22 -14.71 -3.98
N PHE A 48 4.51 -14.15 -5.14
CA PHE A 48 3.57 -14.13 -6.27
C PHE A 48 3.32 -15.54 -6.81
N SER A 49 4.35 -16.37 -6.92
CA SER A 49 4.23 -17.77 -7.34
C SER A 49 3.28 -18.56 -6.41
N LEU A 50 3.43 -18.38 -5.11
CA LEU A 50 2.54 -19.00 -4.11
C LEU A 50 1.11 -18.44 -4.21
N LEU A 51 0.95 -17.12 -4.17
CA LEU A 51 -0.37 -16.49 -4.08
C LEU A 51 -1.18 -16.63 -5.36
N ALA A 52 -0.55 -16.74 -6.53
CA ALA A 52 -1.22 -17.01 -7.80
C ALA A 52 -1.85 -18.41 -7.86
N GLN A 53 -1.44 -19.33 -6.97
CA GLN A 53 -2.08 -20.64 -6.78
C GLN A 53 -3.26 -20.60 -5.79
N ARG A 54 -3.46 -19.47 -5.10
CA ARG A 54 -4.48 -19.30 -4.06
C ARG A 54 -5.57 -18.31 -4.44
N PHE A 55 -5.30 -17.41 -5.39
CA PHE A 55 -6.23 -16.38 -5.83
C PHE A 55 -6.21 -16.29 -7.36
N ALA A 56 -7.38 -16.12 -7.98
CA ALA A 56 -7.51 -16.01 -9.43
C ALA A 56 -6.86 -14.74 -10.01
N ARG A 57 -6.71 -13.68 -9.19
CA ARG A 57 -6.04 -12.44 -9.62
C ARG A 57 -5.30 -11.80 -8.45
N LEU A 58 -4.08 -11.36 -8.73
CA LEU A 58 -3.28 -10.55 -7.83
C LEU A 58 -3.15 -9.12 -8.36
N ILE A 59 -3.26 -8.16 -7.44
CA ILE A 59 -3.01 -6.74 -7.66
C ILE A 59 -2.00 -6.32 -6.61
N TRP A 60 -0.90 -5.71 -7.01
CA TRP A 60 0.17 -5.31 -6.10
C TRP A 60 0.50 -3.83 -6.30
N VAL A 61 0.77 -3.14 -5.19
CA VAL A 61 1.39 -1.82 -5.18
C VAL A 61 2.67 -1.87 -4.35
N PRO A 62 3.72 -1.12 -4.71
CA PRO A 62 4.94 -1.07 -3.92
C PRO A 62 4.74 -0.28 -2.62
N GLY A 63 5.31 -0.80 -1.53
CA GLY A 63 5.59 -0.03 -0.32
C GLY A 63 7.01 0.53 -0.30
N ASN A 64 7.46 1.05 0.84
CA ASN A 64 8.82 1.55 0.95
C ASN A 64 9.85 0.42 0.96
N HIS A 65 9.50 -0.76 1.49
CA HIS A 65 10.41 -1.89 1.59
C HIS A 65 10.79 -2.47 0.22
N GLU A 66 9.86 -2.52 -0.75
CA GLU A 66 10.20 -2.92 -2.11
C GLU A 66 11.22 -2.01 -2.79
N LEU A 67 11.35 -0.77 -2.30
CA LEU A 67 12.28 0.23 -2.83
C LEU A 67 13.59 0.31 -2.03
N TRP A 68 13.72 -0.49 -0.96
CA TRP A 68 14.95 -0.54 -0.20
C TRP A 68 16.09 -1.15 -1.00
N THR A 69 17.19 -0.42 -0.99
CA THR A 69 18.46 -0.86 -1.53
C THR A 69 19.14 -1.75 -0.49
N LEU A 70 19.26 -3.04 -0.80
CA LEU A 70 19.94 -4.02 0.06
C LEU A 70 21.27 -4.45 -0.57
N PRO A 71 22.27 -4.82 0.24
CA PRO A 71 23.48 -5.50 -0.27
C PRO A 71 23.10 -6.82 -0.98
N GLY A 72 23.65 -7.07 -2.16
CA GLY A 72 23.33 -8.28 -2.96
C GLY A 72 24.33 -8.55 -4.10
N PRO A 73 24.30 -9.77 -4.68
CA PRO A 73 25.30 -10.26 -5.64
C PRO A 73 25.33 -9.49 -6.98
N ASP A 74 24.20 -8.96 -7.43
CA ASP A 74 24.09 -8.19 -8.69
C ASP A 74 24.33 -6.67 -8.51
N GLY A 75 24.87 -6.29 -7.34
CA GLY A 75 24.97 -4.89 -6.93
C GLY A 75 23.65 -4.32 -6.40
N PRO A 76 23.68 -3.12 -5.79
CA PRO A 76 22.50 -2.54 -5.18
C PRO A 76 21.55 -1.96 -6.23
N LEU A 77 20.54 -2.74 -6.64
CA LEU A 77 19.34 -2.19 -7.28
C LEU A 77 18.76 -1.08 -6.38
N ARG A 78 18.53 0.11 -6.95
CA ARG A 78 18.07 1.29 -6.19
C ARG A 78 17.15 2.18 -7.01
N GLY A 79 16.33 2.99 -6.32
CA GLY A 79 15.45 3.99 -6.94
C GLY A 79 14.56 3.42 -8.04
N GLN A 80 14.42 4.14 -9.15
CA GLN A 80 13.56 3.73 -10.24
C GLN A 80 13.98 2.39 -10.88
N ALA A 81 15.28 2.09 -10.92
CA ALA A 81 15.75 0.80 -11.42
C ALA A 81 15.33 -0.37 -10.51
N LYS A 82 15.30 -0.15 -9.19
CA LYS A 82 14.75 -1.11 -8.23
C LYS A 82 13.26 -1.32 -8.44
N TYR A 83 12.51 -0.23 -8.60
CA TYR A 83 11.07 -0.30 -8.89
C TYR A 83 10.81 -1.10 -10.18
N GLN A 84 11.55 -0.84 -11.25
CA GLN A 84 11.43 -1.57 -12.51
C GLN A 84 11.71 -3.07 -12.35
N ALA A 85 12.73 -3.43 -11.57
CA ALA A 85 13.01 -4.85 -11.30
C ALA A 85 11.86 -5.55 -10.55
N MET A 86 11.16 -4.86 -9.65
CA MET A 86 9.97 -5.41 -8.99
C MET A 86 8.77 -5.52 -9.94
N LEU A 87 8.57 -4.54 -10.83
CA LEU A 87 7.57 -4.63 -11.90
C LEU A 87 7.83 -5.81 -12.84
N ASP A 88 9.09 -6.07 -13.18
CA ASP A 88 9.45 -7.19 -14.05
C ASP A 88 9.14 -8.54 -13.38
N VAL A 89 9.28 -8.64 -12.05
CA VAL A 89 8.82 -9.80 -11.28
C VAL A 89 7.29 -9.93 -11.38
N ALA A 90 6.55 -8.87 -11.07
CA ALA A 90 5.08 -8.86 -11.15
C ALA A 90 4.57 -9.29 -12.54
N ARG A 91 5.19 -8.78 -13.61
CA ARG A 91 4.84 -9.11 -15.00
C ARG A 91 5.00 -10.60 -15.31
N ARG A 92 6.04 -11.26 -14.79
CA ARG A 92 6.24 -12.72 -14.99
C ARG A 92 5.10 -13.55 -14.43
N HIS A 93 4.45 -13.08 -13.37
CA HIS A 93 3.35 -13.76 -12.69
C HIS A 93 1.97 -13.24 -13.10
N GLY A 94 1.88 -12.30 -14.06
CA GLY A 94 0.61 -11.68 -14.47
C GLY A 94 -0.09 -10.87 -13.36
N VAL A 95 0.68 -10.44 -12.35
CA VAL A 95 0.22 -9.59 -11.25
C VAL A 95 0.05 -8.18 -11.77
N LEU A 96 -1.11 -7.57 -11.52
CA LEU A 96 -1.41 -6.21 -11.94
C LEU A 96 -0.74 -5.18 -11.02
N THR A 97 -0.23 -4.11 -11.61
CA THR A 97 0.60 -3.10 -10.94
C THR A 97 0.06 -1.69 -11.16
N PRO A 98 0.63 -0.65 -10.52
CA PRO A 98 0.27 0.74 -10.79
C PRO A 98 0.52 1.20 -12.24
N GLU A 99 1.33 0.46 -13.01
CA GLU A 99 1.69 0.82 -14.39
C GLU A 99 0.80 0.12 -15.44
N ASP A 100 -0.06 -0.82 -15.02
CA ASP A 100 -0.97 -1.55 -15.90
C ASP A 100 -2.32 -0.82 -16.03
N PRO A 101 -3.14 -1.13 -17.06
CA PRO A 101 -4.52 -0.67 -17.13
C PRO A 101 -5.30 -1.01 -15.86
N TYR A 102 -6.10 -0.05 -15.37
CA TYR A 102 -6.86 -0.24 -14.14
C TYR A 102 -7.86 -1.39 -14.27
N PRO A 103 -7.78 -2.43 -13.44
CA PRO A 103 -8.70 -3.54 -13.53
C PRO A 103 -10.08 -3.16 -13.02
N VAL A 104 -11.10 -3.62 -13.72
CA VAL A 104 -12.49 -3.50 -13.29
C VAL A 104 -12.88 -4.77 -12.57
N TRP A 105 -13.29 -4.65 -11.31
CA TRP A 105 -13.96 -5.72 -10.60
C TRP A 105 -15.43 -5.74 -11.04
N THR A 106 -15.92 -6.89 -11.47
CA THR A 106 -17.31 -7.07 -11.88
C THR A 106 -18.01 -8.05 -10.95
N GLY A 107 -19.08 -7.60 -10.30
CA GLY A 107 -19.93 -8.48 -9.51
C GLY A 107 -21.32 -7.92 -9.34
N PRO A 108 -22.14 -8.51 -8.45
CA PRO A 108 -23.58 -8.27 -8.39
C PRO A 108 -23.95 -6.81 -8.10
N ASP A 109 -23.10 -6.08 -7.37
CA ASP A 109 -23.31 -4.67 -7.01
C ASP A 109 -22.84 -3.67 -8.09
N GLY A 110 -22.45 -4.18 -9.26
CA GLY A 110 -21.97 -3.39 -10.40
C GLY A 110 -20.44 -3.33 -10.52
N PRO A 111 -19.94 -2.70 -11.60
CA PRO A 111 -18.51 -2.58 -11.85
C PRO A 111 -17.86 -1.54 -10.92
N VAL A 112 -16.70 -1.88 -10.37
CA VAL A 112 -15.87 -0.97 -9.58
C VAL A 112 -14.46 -0.95 -10.14
N LEU A 113 -13.91 0.23 -10.40
CA LEU A 113 -12.55 0.38 -10.92
C LEU A 113 -11.54 0.29 -9.77
N ILE A 114 -10.66 -0.69 -9.79
CA ILE A 114 -9.56 -0.76 -8.81
C ILE A 114 -8.39 0.04 -9.36
N VAL A 115 -7.86 0.94 -8.54
CA VAL A 115 -6.78 1.86 -8.91
C VAL A 115 -5.56 1.58 -8.03
N PRO A 116 -4.60 0.78 -8.50
CA PRO A 116 -3.32 0.58 -7.83
C PRO A 116 -2.45 1.84 -8.00
N LEU A 117 -1.94 2.37 -6.89
CA LEU A 117 -1.21 3.64 -6.84
C LEU A 117 0.22 3.39 -6.33
N PHE A 118 1.16 4.21 -6.82
CA PHE A 118 2.50 4.33 -6.26
C PHE A 118 2.85 5.81 -6.16
N LEU A 119 2.72 6.36 -4.94
CA LEU A 119 2.78 7.80 -4.71
C LEU A 119 3.93 8.27 -3.81
N LEU A 120 4.52 7.39 -3.00
CA LEU A 120 5.54 7.78 -2.01
C LEU A 120 5.00 8.82 -0.98
N TYR A 121 5.91 9.59 -0.40
CA TYR A 121 5.67 10.65 0.58
C TYR A 121 6.60 11.85 0.29
N ASP A 122 6.23 13.01 0.81
CA ASP A 122 6.95 14.28 0.59
C ASP A 122 7.24 15.06 1.88
N TYR A 123 7.14 14.39 3.04
CA TYR A 123 7.32 14.99 4.36
C TYR A 123 6.27 16.04 4.73
N SER A 124 5.16 16.14 3.99
CA SER A 124 4.07 17.09 4.28
C SER A 124 3.17 16.67 5.44
N PHE A 125 3.15 15.38 5.80
CA PHE A 125 2.51 14.87 7.02
C PHE A 125 3.29 15.20 8.31
N ARG A 126 3.96 16.36 8.34
CA ARG A 126 4.57 16.95 9.53
C ARG A 126 3.57 17.93 10.18
N PRO A 127 3.73 18.29 11.47
CA PRO A 127 2.95 19.37 12.04
C PRO A 127 3.14 20.68 11.27
N ALA A 128 2.07 21.47 11.11
CA ALA A 128 2.14 22.76 10.41
C ALA A 128 3.11 23.76 11.05
N THR A 129 3.41 23.61 12.33
CA THR A 129 4.39 24.41 13.08
C THR A 129 5.85 24.05 12.76
N VAL A 130 6.10 22.96 12.05
CA VAL A 130 7.44 22.50 11.66
C VAL A 130 7.69 22.85 10.20
N ALA A 131 8.71 23.67 9.94
CA ALA A 131 9.11 24.01 8.57
C ALA A 131 9.59 22.75 7.82
N ALA A 132 9.40 22.71 6.51
CA ALA A 132 9.79 21.56 5.69
C ALA A 132 11.29 21.25 5.80
N ALA A 133 12.14 22.28 5.86
CA ALA A 133 13.59 22.14 5.99
C ALA A 133 14.00 21.52 7.33
N ASP A 134 13.20 21.68 8.37
CA ASP A 134 13.51 21.25 9.74
C ASP A 134 12.91 19.88 10.09
N VAL A 135 12.11 19.28 9.20
CA VAL A 135 11.30 18.09 9.51
C VAL A 135 12.14 16.89 9.97
N LEU A 136 13.29 16.67 9.34
CA LEU A 136 14.19 15.57 9.69
C LEU A 136 14.84 15.82 11.05
N ALA A 137 15.32 17.04 11.30
CA ALA A 137 15.90 17.43 12.58
C ALA A 137 14.87 17.29 13.71
N TRP A 138 13.65 17.79 13.49
CA TRP A 138 12.52 17.66 14.42
C TRP A 138 12.19 16.20 14.73
N ALA A 139 12.14 15.31 13.73
CA ALA A 139 11.90 13.89 13.97
C ALA A 139 13.05 13.24 14.78
N TRP A 140 14.30 13.62 14.48
CA TRP A 140 15.50 13.06 15.11
C TRP A 140 15.70 13.42 16.57
N GLU A 141 15.13 14.53 17.06
CA GLU A 141 15.18 14.90 18.49
C GLU A 141 14.70 13.77 19.40
N HIS A 142 13.77 12.93 18.93
CA HIS A 142 13.24 11.79 19.67
C HIS A 142 13.90 10.46 19.29
N ARG A 143 15.09 10.52 18.67
CA ARG A 143 15.86 9.38 18.16
C ARG A 143 15.09 8.49 17.18
N LEU A 144 14.06 9.04 16.55
CA LEU A 144 13.25 8.34 15.57
C LEU A 144 13.81 8.62 14.17
N ARG A 145 14.19 7.56 13.45
CA ARG A 145 14.73 7.65 12.09
C ARG A 145 14.04 6.62 11.21
N SER A 146 13.48 7.04 10.08
CA SER A 146 13.10 6.08 9.04
C SER A 146 14.35 5.49 8.39
N ALA A 147 14.34 4.18 8.15
CA ALA A 147 15.38 3.52 7.38
C ALA A 147 15.37 3.97 5.91
N ASP A 148 14.27 4.56 5.44
CA ASP A 148 14.15 5.08 4.07
C ASP A 148 15.17 6.16 3.77
N GLU A 149 15.59 6.95 4.77
CA GLU A 149 16.59 8.00 4.61
C GLU A 149 17.95 7.48 4.14
N VAL A 150 18.22 6.19 4.39
CA VAL A 150 19.47 5.53 3.97
C VAL A 150 19.26 4.40 2.96
N ARG A 151 18.07 3.78 2.92
CA ARG A 151 17.78 2.62 2.05
C ARG A 151 16.98 2.97 0.81
N LEU A 152 16.16 4.02 0.85
CA LEU A 152 15.27 4.40 -0.26
C LEU A 152 15.94 5.52 -1.06
N SER A 153 16.72 5.11 -2.06
CA SER A 153 17.31 6.03 -3.02
C SER A 153 16.20 6.62 -3.91
N PRO A 154 16.15 7.95 -4.09
CA PRO A 154 15.17 8.57 -4.98
C PRO A 154 15.60 8.62 -6.45
N ALA A 155 16.79 8.12 -6.80
CA ALA A 155 17.33 8.26 -8.16
C ALA A 155 16.33 7.74 -9.21
N PRO A 156 16.13 8.46 -10.33
CA PRO A 156 16.90 9.62 -10.81
C PRO A 156 16.46 10.98 -10.25
N TYR A 157 15.47 11.03 -9.37
CA TYR A 157 14.98 12.28 -8.79
C TYR A 157 15.92 12.81 -7.70
N ASP A 158 15.95 14.14 -7.54
CA ASP A 158 16.81 14.82 -6.56
C ASP A 158 16.45 14.48 -5.11
N SER A 159 15.18 14.13 -4.85
CA SER A 159 14.71 13.78 -3.51
C SER A 159 13.48 12.86 -3.58
N ARG A 160 13.16 12.22 -2.45
CA ARG A 160 11.94 11.41 -2.30
C ARG A 160 10.67 12.26 -2.47
N ALA A 161 10.70 13.51 -2.01
CA ALA A 161 9.62 14.47 -2.22
C ALA A 161 9.46 14.83 -3.71
N ALA A 162 10.56 15.02 -4.45
CA ALA A 162 10.50 15.27 -5.90
C ALA A 162 9.96 14.05 -6.66
N TRP A 163 10.35 12.84 -6.27
CA TRP A 163 9.78 11.61 -6.84
C TRP A 163 8.28 11.48 -6.52
N CYS A 164 7.89 11.71 -5.26
CA CYS A 164 6.49 11.76 -4.84
C CYS A 164 5.67 12.75 -5.67
N ALA A 165 6.15 13.99 -5.84
CA ALA A 165 5.46 15.00 -6.63
C ALA A 165 5.26 14.57 -8.09
N ALA A 166 6.30 13.98 -8.71
CA ALA A 166 6.19 13.46 -10.07
C ALA A 166 5.17 12.31 -10.17
N ARG A 167 5.19 11.37 -9.22
CA ARG A 167 4.22 10.28 -9.16
C ARG A 167 2.79 10.78 -8.99
N VAL A 168 2.56 11.69 -8.06
CA VAL A 168 1.24 12.32 -7.83
C VAL A 168 0.74 13.00 -9.11
N ALA A 169 1.58 13.80 -9.77
CA ALA A 169 1.18 14.50 -10.99
C ALA A 169 0.79 13.53 -12.12
N THR A 170 1.65 12.55 -12.42
CA THR A 170 1.40 11.56 -13.48
C THR A 170 0.17 10.70 -13.16
N THR A 171 0.01 10.26 -11.90
CA THR A 171 -1.13 9.44 -11.51
C THR A 171 -2.45 10.23 -11.52
N ALA A 172 -2.44 11.50 -11.13
CA ALA A 172 -3.62 12.36 -11.21
C ALA A 172 -4.06 12.59 -12.66
N GLU A 173 -3.13 12.92 -13.57
CA GLU A 173 -3.39 13.06 -15.01
C GLU A 173 -4.01 11.79 -15.57
N ARG A 174 -3.40 10.64 -15.26
CA ARG A 174 -3.88 9.33 -15.70
C ARG A 174 -5.28 9.02 -15.18
N LEU A 175 -5.54 9.23 -13.89
CA LEU A 175 -6.86 9.00 -13.30
C LEU A 175 -7.95 9.88 -13.92
N THR A 176 -7.64 11.15 -14.20
CA THR A 176 -8.57 12.06 -14.88
C THR A 176 -8.87 11.60 -16.30
N ALA A 177 -7.89 11.06 -17.01
CA ALA A 177 -8.05 10.63 -18.40
C ALA A 177 -8.73 9.25 -18.54
N GLU A 178 -8.38 8.29 -17.68
CA GLU A 178 -8.76 6.88 -17.85
C GLU A 178 -10.01 6.46 -17.06
N ARG A 179 -10.39 7.19 -16.00
CA ARG A 179 -11.54 6.80 -15.17
C ARG A 179 -12.86 7.02 -15.93
N PRO A 180 -13.69 5.97 -16.11
CA PRO A 180 -15.02 6.14 -16.70
C PRO A 180 -15.90 7.03 -15.83
N ALA A 181 -16.64 7.95 -16.47
CA ALA A 181 -17.52 8.86 -15.77
C ALA A 181 -18.57 8.11 -14.92
N GLY A 182 -18.68 8.48 -13.65
CA GLY A 182 -19.64 7.89 -12.71
C GLY A 182 -19.28 6.48 -12.20
N MET A 183 -18.18 5.88 -12.64
CA MET A 183 -17.74 4.58 -12.12
C MET A 183 -17.07 4.76 -10.74
N PRO A 184 -17.52 4.05 -9.69
CA PRO A 184 -16.88 4.09 -8.39
C PRO A 184 -15.48 3.49 -8.45
N THR A 185 -14.57 3.97 -7.58
CA THR A 185 -13.19 3.48 -7.51
C THR A 185 -12.86 2.82 -6.17
N ILE A 186 -11.93 1.87 -6.19
CA ILE A 186 -11.19 1.42 -5.01
C ILE A 186 -9.75 1.92 -5.16
N LEU A 187 -9.35 2.89 -4.35
CA LEU A 187 -7.99 3.44 -4.39
C LEU A 187 -7.08 2.60 -3.51
N VAL A 188 -5.97 2.11 -4.05
CA VAL A 188 -5.02 1.26 -3.32
C VAL A 188 -3.66 1.92 -3.33
N ASN A 189 -3.15 2.33 -2.17
CA ASN A 189 -1.81 2.91 -2.03
C ASN A 189 -1.18 2.39 -0.74
N HIS A 190 0.11 2.09 -0.72
CA HIS A 190 0.75 1.61 0.51
C HIS A 190 0.65 2.62 1.65
N PHE A 191 0.93 3.89 1.36
CA PHE A 191 0.80 4.98 2.32
C PHE A 191 -0.66 5.47 2.42
N PRO A 192 -1.16 5.84 3.60
CA PRO A 192 -2.48 6.45 3.72
C PRO A 192 -2.58 7.73 2.87
N LEU A 193 -3.69 7.90 2.15
CA LEU A 193 -3.92 9.08 1.29
C LEU A 193 -4.22 10.37 2.08
N ARG A 194 -4.40 10.27 3.40
CA ARG A 194 -4.79 11.39 4.27
C ARG A 194 -4.00 11.41 5.56
N ALA A 195 -3.63 12.61 6.01
CA ALA A 195 -2.83 12.79 7.23
C ALA A 195 -3.56 12.33 8.50
N ASP A 196 -4.88 12.52 8.57
CA ASP A 196 -5.72 12.18 9.74
C ASP A 196 -5.98 10.67 9.91
N LEU A 197 -5.46 9.85 9.00
CA LEU A 197 -5.42 8.39 9.13
C LEU A 197 -4.14 7.88 9.78
N VAL A 198 -3.11 8.74 9.93
CA VAL A 198 -1.87 8.38 10.60
C VAL A 198 -2.08 8.37 12.12
N THR A 199 -2.40 7.19 12.66
CA THR A 199 -2.78 7.00 14.08
C THR A 199 -1.63 6.49 14.97
N LEU A 200 -0.37 6.75 14.59
CA LEU A 200 0.84 6.28 15.25
C LEU A 200 1.06 6.88 16.66
N ARG A 201 0.36 6.35 17.68
CA ARG A 201 0.40 6.90 19.05
C ARG A 201 1.75 6.81 19.74
N ARG A 202 2.52 5.74 19.49
CA ARG A 202 3.83 5.50 20.16
C ARG A 202 4.98 6.25 19.51
N ILE A 203 4.85 6.58 18.23
CA ILE A 203 5.89 7.19 17.40
C ILE A 203 5.30 8.28 16.49
N PRO A 204 4.60 9.28 17.03
CA PRO A 204 3.85 10.25 16.21
C PRO A 204 4.77 11.07 15.29
N ARG A 205 6.05 11.24 15.64
CA ARG A 205 7.04 11.93 14.80
C ARG A 205 7.47 11.13 13.56
N PHE A 206 6.95 9.92 13.36
CA PHE A 206 7.14 9.14 12.12
C PHE A 206 6.18 9.56 10.99
N SER A 207 5.16 10.38 11.29
CA SER A 207 4.18 10.82 10.29
C SER A 207 4.75 11.43 9.01
N PRO A 208 5.91 12.14 8.97
CA PRO A 208 6.44 12.69 7.73
C PRO A 208 6.74 11.65 6.63
N TRP A 209 6.96 10.39 7.00
CA TRP A 209 7.21 9.29 6.05
C TRP A 209 5.94 8.56 5.63
N CYS A 210 4.75 9.02 6.06
CA CYS A 210 3.51 8.27 5.91
C CYS A 210 2.60 8.76 4.77
N GLY A 211 3.05 9.66 3.89
CA GLY A 211 2.27 10.10 2.72
C GLY A 211 2.47 11.56 2.35
N THR A 212 1.49 12.11 1.62
CA THR A 212 1.48 13.50 1.13
C THR A 212 0.11 14.14 1.29
N VAL A 213 0.07 15.45 1.59
CA VAL A 213 -1.18 16.24 1.65
C VAL A 213 -1.80 16.46 0.27
N LEU A 214 -1.05 16.21 -0.81
CA LEU A 214 -1.54 16.37 -2.19
C LEU A 214 -2.68 15.40 -2.55
N THR A 215 -2.91 14.37 -1.74
CA THR A 215 -3.92 13.33 -1.97
C THR A 215 -5.10 13.38 -1.00
N GLN A 216 -5.16 14.42 -0.15
CA GLN A 216 -6.08 14.50 1.01
C GLN A 216 -7.57 14.38 0.63
N ASP A 217 -7.93 14.78 -0.59
CA ASP A 217 -9.28 14.80 -1.14
C ASP A 217 -9.49 13.81 -2.30
N TRP A 218 -8.50 12.98 -2.62
CA TRP A 218 -8.56 12.04 -3.76
C TRP A 218 -9.71 11.04 -3.67
N HIS A 219 -10.09 10.63 -2.47
CA HIS A 219 -11.25 9.76 -2.25
C HIS A 219 -12.56 10.40 -2.74
N GLN A 220 -12.72 11.72 -2.60
CA GLN A 220 -13.87 12.44 -3.14
C GLN A 220 -13.68 12.76 -4.63
N GLN A 221 -12.53 13.31 -4.99
CA GLN A 221 -12.23 13.74 -6.37
C GLN A 221 -12.37 12.59 -7.37
N PHE A 222 -11.91 11.40 -6.98
CA PHE A 222 -11.91 10.20 -7.84
C PHE A 222 -13.04 9.22 -7.51
N GLY A 223 -14.02 9.62 -6.68
CA GLY A 223 -15.24 8.82 -6.45
C GLY A 223 -14.96 7.47 -5.81
N ALA A 224 -14.07 7.45 -4.81
CA ALA A 224 -13.70 6.24 -4.11
C ALA A 224 -14.82 5.75 -3.20
N VAL A 225 -15.12 4.47 -3.28
CA VAL A 225 -16.00 3.78 -2.31
C VAL A 225 -15.19 3.15 -1.18
N VAL A 226 -13.93 2.78 -1.46
CA VAL A 226 -12.97 2.29 -0.47
C VAL A 226 -11.57 2.80 -0.81
N CYS A 227 -10.79 3.15 0.20
CA CYS A 227 -9.35 3.39 0.10
C CYS A 227 -8.60 2.36 0.94
N VAL A 228 -7.63 1.67 0.35
CA VAL A 228 -6.87 0.58 0.99
C VAL A 228 -5.43 1.02 1.16
N HIS A 229 -4.87 0.85 2.37
CA HIS A 229 -3.46 1.13 2.65
C HIS A 229 -2.86 0.17 3.70
N GLY A 230 -1.54 0.24 3.87
CA GLY A 230 -0.80 -0.47 4.90
C GLY A 230 0.09 0.51 5.67
N HIS A 231 1.39 0.18 5.76
CA HIS A 231 2.50 1.02 6.24
C HIS A 231 2.53 1.29 7.75
N LEU A 232 1.37 1.54 8.35
CA LEU A 232 1.29 1.99 9.75
C LEU A 232 1.47 0.83 10.74
N HIS A 233 1.19 -0.40 10.30
CA HIS A 233 1.13 -1.59 11.15
C HIS A 233 0.09 -1.43 12.27
N VAL A 234 -1.01 -0.72 11.97
CA VAL A 234 -2.13 -0.50 12.89
C VAL A 234 -3.43 -0.81 12.14
N PRO A 235 -3.78 -2.10 11.99
CA PRO A 235 -4.97 -2.52 11.26
C PRO A 235 -6.23 -1.88 11.83
N ALA A 236 -6.96 -1.17 10.99
CA ALA A 236 -8.13 -0.40 11.39
C ALA A 236 -9.04 -0.10 10.21
N THR A 237 -10.31 0.13 10.50
CA THR A 237 -11.29 0.66 9.55
C THR A 237 -11.67 2.06 10.00
N HIS A 238 -11.55 3.02 9.09
CA HIS A 238 -11.92 4.40 9.31
C HIS A 238 -12.95 4.86 8.28
N TRP A 239 -13.75 5.84 8.64
CA TRP A 239 -14.71 6.47 7.72
C TRP A 239 -14.42 7.96 7.65
N ARG A 240 -14.27 8.49 6.44
CA ARG A 240 -14.11 9.94 6.18
C ARG A 240 -14.96 10.30 4.98
N ASP A 241 -15.79 11.32 5.15
CA ASP A 241 -16.60 11.85 4.07
C ASP A 241 -17.48 10.79 3.40
N GLY A 242 -17.97 9.82 4.18
CA GLY A 242 -18.77 8.68 3.70
C GLY A 242 -17.97 7.56 3.02
N VAL A 243 -16.64 7.68 2.91
CA VAL A 243 -15.76 6.68 2.30
C VAL A 243 -15.06 5.84 3.37
N ARG A 244 -15.00 4.51 3.14
CA ARG A 244 -14.29 3.56 3.99
C ARG A 244 -12.79 3.56 3.68
N PHE A 245 -11.96 3.63 4.71
CA PHE A 245 -10.52 3.51 4.66
C PHE A 245 -10.09 2.27 5.44
N GLU A 246 -9.33 1.40 4.81
CA GLU A 246 -8.88 0.12 5.38
C GLU A 246 -7.36 0.09 5.50
N GLU A 247 -6.86 0.06 6.73
CA GLU A 247 -5.48 -0.32 7.02
C GLU A 247 -5.43 -1.85 7.15
N VAL A 248 -4.70 -2.48 6.24
CA VAL A 248 -4.72 -3.95 6.03
C VAL A 248 -3.39 -4.63 6.34
N SER A 249 -2.55 -4.00 7.15
CA SER A 249 -1.24 -4.53 7.50
C SER A 249 -1.33 -5.88 8.22
N LEU A 250 -0.37 -6.77 7.97
CA LEU A 250 -0.05 -7.90 8.84
C LEU A 250 1.01 -7.49 9.86
N GLY A 251 2.12 -6.96 9.38
CA GLY A 251 3.27 -6.52 10.16
C GLY A 251 4.29 -7.64 10.45
N TYR A 252 5.28 -7.31 11.28
CA TYR A 252 6.32 -8.24 11.72
C TYR A 252 5.79 -9.33 12.65
N PRO A 253 6.45 -10.51 12.76
CA PRO A 253 6.03 -11.61 13.62
C PRO A 253 5.63 -11.20 15.04
N LYS A 254 6.43 -10.35 15.68
CA LYS A 254 6.21 -9.87 17.05
C LYS A 254 4.96 -8.99 17.20
N GLN A 255 4.44 -8.44 16.11
CA GLN A 255 3.25 -7.58 16.12
C GLN A 255 1.95 -8.38 15.99
N TRP A 256 1.96 -9.55 15.33
CA TRP A 256 0.73 -10.31 15.08
C TRP A 256 0.66 -11.64 15.81
N GLN A 257 1.79 -12.31 16.09
CA GLN A 257 1.82 -13.60 16.78
C GLN A 257 1.15 -13.56 18.17
N PRO A 258 1.39 -12.55 19.03
CA PRO A 258 0.73 -12.47 20.34
C PRO A 258 -0.80 -12.36 20.26
N HIS A 259 -1.34 -12.00 19.09
CA HIS A 259 -2.77 -11.85 18.85
C HIS A 259 -3.36 -12.99 18.02
N GLY A 260 -2.56 -14.00 17.63
CA GLY A 260 -3.01 -15.10 16.77
C GLY A 260 -3.49 -14.65 15.40
N ARG A 261 -3.05 -13.48 14.92
CA ARG A 261 -3.52 -12.85 13.67
C ARG A 261 -2.57 -13.18 12.52
N GLY A 262 -2.52 -14.44 12.11
CA GLY A 262 -1.76 -14.86 10.93
C GLY A 262 -2.34 -14.26 9.63
N PRO A 263 -1.72 -14.55 8.47
CA PRO A 263 -2.13 -14.00 7.18
C PRO A 263 -3.62 -14.20 6.86
N GLU A 264 -4.17 -15.39 7.09
CA GLU A 264 -5.60 -15.67 6.85
C GLU A 264 -6.51 -14.77 7.69
N GLN A 265 -6.21 -14.58 8.98
CA GLN A 265 -6.98 -13.70 9.86
C GLN A 265 -6.74 -12.21 9.56
N ALA A 266 -5.65 -11.89 8.86
CA ALA A 266 -5.31 -10.53 8.47
C ALA A 266 -5.98 -10.12 7.15
N LEU A 267 -6.42 -11.07 6.31
CA LEU A 267 -7.15 -10.77 5.07
C LEU A 267 -8.37 -9.92 5.36
N ARG A 268 -8.42 -8.74 4.74
CA ARG A 268 -9.54 -7.81 4.83
C ARG A 268 -10.45 -7.95 3.62
N LEU A 269 -11.74 -8.16 3.85
CA LEU A 269 -12.74 -8.09 2.78
C LEU A 269 -12.91 -6.63 2.35
N ILE A 270 -12.54 -6.33 1.10
CA ILE A 270 -12.68 -5.01 0.50
C ILE A 270 -13.96 -4.94 -0.31
N TRP A 271 -14.26 -5.95 -1.13
CA TRP A 271 -15.44 -5.92 -1.98
C TRP A 271 -16.02 -7.32 -2.26
N PRO A 272 -17.34 -7.53 -2.34
CA PRO A 272 -18.40 -6.59 -1.94
C PRO A 272 -18.27 -6.16 -0.47
N PRO A 273 -18.85 -5.01 -0.07
CA PRO A 273 -18.70 -4.51 1.29
C PRO A 273 -19.27 -5.52 2.31
N PRO A 274 -18.66 -5.68 3.50
CA PRO A 274 -19.18 -6.55 4.55
C PRO A 274 -20.63 -6.20 4.93
N VAL A 275 -21.49 -7.22 5.07
CA VAL A 275 -22.94 -7.07 5.35
C VAL A 275 -23.22 -6.23 6.61
N THR A 276 -22.31 -6.21 7.59
CA THR A 276 -22.44 -5.41 8.83
C THR A 276 -22.28 -3.89 8.62
N GLU A 277 -21.74 -3.43 7.49
CA GLU A 277 -21.51 -2.00 7.21
C GLU A 277 -22.71 -1.30 6.56
N MET A 278 -23.65 -2.06 5.97
CA MET A 278 -24.87 -1.49 5.37
C MET A 278 -25.86 -0.95 6.41
N ALA A 279 -25.77 -1.39 7.67
CA ALA A 279 -26.70 -1.00 8.73
C ALA A 279 -26.36 0.35 9.40
N THR A 280 -25.14 0.87 9.24
CA THR A 280 -24.70 2.13 9.88
C THR A 280 -24.75 3.34 8.95
N ALA A 281 -24.97 3.16 7.65
CA ALA A 281 -25.13 4.26 6.69
C ALA A 281 -26.58 4.77 6.56
N LEU A 282 -27.53 4.19 7.31
CA LEU A 282 -28.96 4.51 7.27
C LEU A 282 -29.50 5.13 8.58
N VAL A 283 -28.62 5.69 9.43
CA VAL A 283 -29.02 6.41 10.66
C VAL A 283 -28.42 7.79 10.71
#